data_AF-A0A7K3XMC2-F1
#
_entry.id   AF-A0A7K3XMC2-F1
#
_cell.length_a   1.000
_cell.length_b   1.000
_cell.length_c   1.000
_cell.angle_alpha   90.00
_cell.angle_beta   90.00
_cell.angle_gamma   90.00
#
_symmetry.space_group_name_H-M   'P 1'
#
loop_
_entity.id
_entity.type
_entity.pdbx_description
1 polymer ?
#
loop_
_entity_poly.entity_id
_entity_poly.type
_entity_poly.pdbx_seq_one_letter_code
_entity_poly.pdbx_strand_id
1 'polypeptide(L)'
;MDGYEDNRRWFLRRLGFTLGGTLTASSLISANIMDTDKDMNISPDQQIFMDEYEKWMDEFIEVIRIQKVDPENYENNKNIVLLSERTKKWQFKLHEYMTDDNFARYYMKATERMTLEI
;
A
#
# COMPACT_ATOMS: atom_id res chain seq x y z
N MET A 1 14.91 7.50 15.43
CA MET A 1 13.58 7.04 14.97
C MET A 1 13.38 7.56 13.55
N ASP A 2 14.16 7.06 12.59
CA ASP A 2 14.09 7.51 11.16
C ASP A 2 13.70 6.38 10.20
N GLY A 3 13.92 5.10 10.58
CA GLY A 3 13.72 3.97 9.69
C GLY A 3 12.27 3.69 9.27
N TYR A 4 11.29 4.12 10.07
CA TYR A 4 9.86 3.90 9.77
C TYR A 4 9.37 4.78 8.61
N GLU A 5 9.71 6.07 8.62
CA GLU A 5 9.35 6.97 7.51
C GLU A 5 10.06 6.56 6.22
N ASP A 6 11.31 6.11 6.31
CA ASP A 6 12.07 5.59 5.17
C ASP A 6 11.46 4.30 4.62
N ASN A 7 11.09 3.33 5.47
CA ASN A 7 10.44 2.09 5.04
C ASN A 7 9.07 2.38 4.39
N ARG A 8 8.28 3.29 4.97
CA ARG A 8 6.97 3.69 4.42
C ARG A 8 7.09 4.40 3.08
N ARG A 9 7.98 5.40 2.95
CA ARG A 9 8.19 6.14 1.69
C ARG A 9 8.77 5.22 0.61
N TRP A 10 9.70 4.35 0.97
CA TRP A 10 10.27 3.35 0.07
C TRP A 10 9.20 2.36 -0.42
N PHE A 11 8.36 1.85 0.49
CA PHE A 11 7.24 0.98 0.18
C PHE A 11 6.24 1.63 -0.77
N LEU A 12 5.74 2.83 -0.43
CA LEU A 12 4.78 3.58 -1.26
C LEU A 12 5.36 3.91 -2.65
N ARG A 13 6.67 4.19 -2.74
CA ARG A 13 7.37 4.39 -4.02
C ARG A 13 7.43 3.10 -4.84
N ARG A 14 7.67 1.94 -4.21
CA ARG A 14 7.76 0.64 -4.88
C ARG A 14 6.40 0.14 -5.36
N LEU A 15 5.32 0.48 -4.66
CA LEU A 15 3.94 0.25 -5.09
C LEU A 15 3.53 1.02 -6.36
N GLY A 16 4.39 1.93 -6.86
CA GLY A 16 4.07 2.75 -8.03
C GLY A 16 3.07 3.86 -7.73
N PHE A 17 2.82 4.20 -6.46
CA PHE A 17 1.98 5.34 -6.05
C PHE A 17 2.69 6.70 -6.15
N THR A 18 3.73 6.79 -6.98
CA THR A 18 4.17 8.07 -7.56
C THR A 18 3.26 8.38 -8.76
N LEU A 19 2.07 8.90 -8.49
CA LEU A 19 1.11 9.37 -9.49
C LEU A 19 1.64 10.66 -10.15
N GLY A 20 2.64 10.54 -11.02
CA GLY A 20 3.23 11.68 -11.72
C GLY A 20 4.01 12.65 -10.80
N GLY A 21 4.83 13.50 -11.41
CA GLY A 21 5.87 14.30 -10.73
C GLY A 21 5.40 15.38 -9.74
N THR A 22 4.11 15.44 -9.38
CA THR A 22 3.56 16.53 -8.54
C THR A 22 2.60 16.08 -7.43
N LEU A 23 2.09 14.84 -7.44
CA LEU A 23 1.19 14.34 -6.39
C LEU A 23 1.69 13.00 -5.84
N THR A 24 2.29 13.04 -4.65
CA THR A 24 2.54 11.83 -3.88
C THR A 24 1.24 11.42 -3.21
N ALA A 25 0.95 10.11 -3.12
CA ALA A 25 -0.17 9.61 -2.33
C ALA A 25 -0.17 10.25 -0.93
N SER A 26 1.02 10.46 -0.35
CA SER A 26 1.26 11.18 0.90
C SER A 26 0.60 12.57 1.02
N SER A 27 0.46 13.35 -0.07
CA SER A 27 -0.16 14.68 -0.04
C SER A 27 -1.69 14.62 -0.05
N LEU A 28 -2.29 13.69 -0.81
CA LEU A 28 -3.73 13.41 -0.75
C LEU A 28 -4.12 12.83 0.62
N ILE A 29 -3.21 12.05 1.21
CA ILE A 29 -3.34 11.37 2.50
C ILE A 29 -3.41 12.36 3.69
N SER A 30 -2.64 13.46 3.65
CA SER A 30 -2.48 14.34 4.81
C SER A 30 -3.65 15.30 5.06
N ALA A 31 -4.53 15.49 4.07
CA ALA A 31 -5.61 16.47 4.17
C ALA A 31 -6.88 15.93 4.87
N ASN A 32 -7.11 14.61 4.87
CA ASN A 32 -8.44 14.05 5.21
C ASN A 32 -8.51 13.20 6.50
N ILE A 33 -7.43 13.06 7.28
CA ILE A 33 -7.42 12.14 8.45
C ILE A 33 -7.03 12.85 9.75
N MET A 34 -8.03 13.41 10.44
CA MET A 34 -7.91 13.81 11.85
C MET A 34 -8.86 13.05 12.78
N ASP A 35 -9.52 11.98 12.32
CA ASP A 35 -10.61 11.36 13.09
C ASP A 35 -10.69 9.84 12.88
N THR A 36 -9.88 9.08 13.63
CA THR A 36 -9.65 7.64 13.46
C THR A 36 -10.76 6.74 14.03
N ASP A 37 -11.82 7.34 14.60
CA ASP A 37 -12.86 6.69 15.42
C ASP A 37 -14.26 6.66 14.77
N LYS A 38 -14.38 6.98 13.47
CA LYS A 38 -15.65 6.84 12.74
C LYS A 38 -15.75 5.47 12.08
N ASP A 39 -16.92 4.84 12.17
CA ASP A 39 -17.26 3.63 11.44
C ASP A 39 -16.90 3.79 9.96
N MET A 40 -15.85 3.07 9.52
CA MET A 40 -15.36 3.08 8.14
C MET A 40 -16.22 2.15 7.31
N ASN A 41 -17.45 2.56 7.04
CA ASN A 41 -18.35 1.76 6.23
C ASN A 41 -17.94 1.94 4.75
N ILE A 42 -17.31 0.91 4.18
CA ILE A 42 -16.93 0.83 2.77
C ILE A 42 -17.93 -0.06 2.02
N SER A 43 -18.05 0.13 0.70
CA SER A 43 -18.94 -0.68 -0.11
C SER A 43 -18.47 -2.16 -0.16
N PRO A 44 -19.36 -3.13 -0.45
CA PRO A 44 -18.96 -4.52 -0.60
C PRO A 44 -17.86 -4.72 -1.65
N ASP A 45 -17.90 -3.98 -2.76
CA ASP A 45 -16.88 -4.05 -3.82
C ASP A 45 -15.53 -3.49 -3.35
N GLN A 46 -15.55 -2.40 -2.57
CA GLN A 46 -14.37 -1.84 -1.92
C GLN A 46 -13.79 -2.81 -0.88
N GLN A 47 -14.63 -3.52 -0.12
CA GLN A 47 -14.20 -4.53 0.83
C GLN A 47 -13.53 -5.71 0.13
N ILE A 48 -14.14 -6.23 -0.95
CA ILE A 48 -13.56 -7.32 -1.75
C ILE A 48 -12.20 -6.89 -2.31
N PHE A 49 -12.08 -5.66 -2.79
CA PHE A 49 -10.80 -5.12 -3.23
C PHE A 49 -9.79 -5.05 -2.09
N MET A 50 -10.18 -4.58 -0.90
CA MET A 50 -9.29 -4.53 0.25
C MET A 50 -8.85 -5.92 0.71
N ASP A 51 -9.72 -6.94 0.69
CA ASP A 51 -9.34 -8.31 1.04
C ASP A 51 -8.29 -8.87 0.06
N GLU A 52 -8.42 -8.57 -1.23
CA GLU A 52 -7.39 -8.94 -2.23
C GLU A 52 -6.10 -8.14 -2.05
N TYR A 53 -6.22 -6.86 -1.69
CA TYR A 53 -5.10 -5.97 -1.45
C TYR A 53 -4.33 -6.39 -0.20
N GLU A 54 -5.00 -6.74 0.89
CA GLU A 54 -4.42 -7.22 2.14
C GLU A 54 -3.64 -8.54 1.93
N LYS A 55 -4.21 -9.50 1.20
CA LYS A 55 -3.47 -10.73 0.83
C LYS A 55 -2.21 -10.44 0.03
N TRP A 56 -2.29 -9.50 -0.91
CA TRP A 56 -1.13 -9.08 -1.68
C TRP A 56 -0.10 -8.36 -0.80
N MET A 57 -0.53 -7.60 0.21
CA MET A 57 0.36 -6.98 1.18
C MET A 57 1.10 -8.04 2.01
N ASP A 58 0.44 -9.11 2.45
CA ASP A 58 1.07 -10.22 3.16
C ASP A 58 2.16 -10.90 2.30
N GLU A 59 1.84 -11.18 1.02
CA GLU A 59 2.81 -11.71 0.04
C GLU A 59 3.99 -10.75 -0.14
N PHE A 60 3.73 -9.44 -0.14
CA PHE A 60 4.76 -8.42 -0.29
C PHE A 60 5.68 -8.34 0.94
N ILE A 61 5.14 -8.42 2.16
CA ILE A 61 5.94 -8.42 3.39
C ILE A 61 6.95 -9.57 3.36
N GLU A 62 6.51 -10.76 2.96
CA GLU A 62 7.38 -11.94 2.94
C GLU A 62 8.55 -11.77 1.96
N VAL A 63 8.28 -11.27 0.75
CA VAL A 63 9.36 -11.03 -0.21
C VAL A 63 10.31 -9.93 0.25
N ILE A 64 9.84 -8.92 0.99
CA ILE A 64 10.73 -7.90 1.57
C ILE A 64 11.59 -8.47 2.68
N ARG A 65 11.03 -9.33 3.55
CA ARG A 65 11.81 -10.02 4.59
C ARG A 65 12.93 -10.84 3.97
N ILE A 66 12.62 -11.62 2.93
CA ILE A 66 13.63 -12.39 2.19
C ILE A 66 14.64 -11.44 1.54
N GLN A 67 14.20 -10.34 0.92
CA GLN A 67 15.10 -9.37 0.29
C GLN A 67 16.09 -8.73 1.27
N LYS A 68 15.67 -8.50 2.53
CA LYS A 68 16.53 -7.95 3.58
C LYS A 68 17.61 -8.94 4.03
N VAL A 69 17.32 -10.24 3.97
CA VAL A 69 18.23 -11.31 4.41
C VAL A 69 19.12 -11.80 3.27
N ASP A 70 18.55 -11.95 2.07
CA ASP A 70 19.20 -12.48 0.86
C ASP A 70 18.82 -11.64 -0.38
N PRO A 71 19.50 -10.51 -0.60
CA PRO A 71 19.18 -9.59 -1.69
C PRO A 71 19.39 -10.16 -3.10
N GLU A 72 20.24 -11.18 -3.23
CA GLU A 72 20.60 -11.80 -4.52
C GLU A 72 19.70 -12.99 -4.86
N ASN A 73 18.70 -13.28 -4.03
CA ASN A 73 17.75 -14.35 -4.26
C ASN A 73 16.95 -14.11 -5.55
N TYR A 74 17.27 -14.89 -6.59
CA TYR A 74 16.67 -14.73 -7.91
C TYR A 74 15.15 -14.92 -7.89
N GLU A 75 14.66 -15.92 -7.15
CA GLU A 75 13.22 -16.21 -7.08
C GLU A 75 12.46 -15.10 -6.34
N ASN A 76 13.06 -14.58 -5.26
CA ASN A 76 12.49 -13.45 -4.53
C ASN A 76 12.42 -12.17 -5.39
N ASN A 77 13.50 -11.87 -6.11
CA ASN A 77 13.55 -10.73 -7.03
C ASN A 77 12.48 -10.83 -8.12
N LYS A 78 12.24 -12.03 -8.65
CA LYS A 78 11.14 -12.30 -9.60
C LYS A 78 9.77 -12.09 -8.96
N ASN A 79 9.57 -12.55 -7.72
CA ASN A 79 8.31 -12.34 -6.99
C ASN A 79 8.04 -10.86 -6.73
N ILE A 80 9.06 -10.07 -6.37
CA ILE A 80 8.93 -8.61 -6.23
C ILE A 80 8.45 -7.97 -7.55
N VAL A 81 8.99 -8.40 -8.70
CA VAL A 81 8.55 -7.90 -10.01
C VAL A 81 7.11 -8.31 -10.29
N LEU A 82 6.73 -9.57 -10.07
CA LEU A 82 5.37 -10.06 -10.31
C LEU A 82 4.34 -9.33 -9.44
N LEU A 83 4.64 -9.15 -8.16
CA LEU A 83 3.79 -8.39 -7.23
C LEU A 83 3.66 -6.93 -7.65
N SER A 84 4.73 -6.33 -8.17
CA SER A 84 4.71 -4.95 -8.70
C SER A 84 3.86 -4.81 -9.97
N GLU A 85 3.85 -5.82 -10.85
CA GLU A 85 2.97 -5.83 -12.03
C GLU A 85 1.49 -5.99 -11.66
N ARG A 86 1.19 -6.77 -10.61
CA ARG A 86 -0.18 -6.92 -10.10
C ARG A 86 -0.74 -5.61 -9.58
N THR A 87 0.08 -4.80 -8.91
CA THR A 87 -0.33 -3.48 -8.39
C THR A 87 -0.67 -2.47 -9.49
N LYS A 88 -0.01 -2.52 -10.66
CA LYS A 88 -0.34 -1.64 -11.80
C LYS A 88 -1.79 -1.79 -12.26
N LYS A 89 -2.33 -3.00 -12.22
CA LYS A 89 -3.73 -3.27 -12.60
C LYS A 89 -4.73 -2.67 -11.62
N TRP A 90 -4.31 -2.46 -10.38
CA TRP A 90 -5.12 -1.88 -9.33
C TRP A 90 -5.03 -0.37 -9.25
N GLN A 91 -4.04 0.27 -9.87
CA GLN A 91 -3.89 1.73 -9.84
C GLN A 91 -5.16 2.49 -10.25
N PHE A 92 -5.84 2.04 -11.32
CA PHE A 92 -7.08 2.67 -11.77
C PHE A 92 -8.22 2.52 -10.76
N LYS A 93 -8.47 1.29 -10.28
CA LYS A 93 -9.50 1.01 -9.27
C LYS A 93 -9.22 1.72 -7.95
N LEU A 94 -7.96 1.78 -7.54
CA LEU A 94 -7.55 2.42 -6.31
C LEU A 94 -7.70 3.94 -6.42
N HIS A 95 -7.40 4.54 -7.57
CA HIS A 95 -7.68 5.95 -7.81
C HIS A 95 -9.19 6.26 -7.75
N GLU A 96 -10.01 5.39 -8.33
CA GLU A 96 -11.48 5.50 -8.27
C GLU A 96 -11.99 5.39 -6.83
N TYR A 97 -11.56 4.37 -6.07
CA TYR A 97 -12.02 4.16 -4.71
C TYR A 97 -11.45 5.17 -3.70
N MET A 98 -10.27 5.74 -3.97
CA MET A 98 -9.70 6.83 -3.15
C MET A 98 -10.52 8.12 -3.16
N THR A 99 -11.51 8.25 -4.07
CA THR A 99 -12.47 9.36 -4.03
C THR A 99 -13.46 9.24 -2.86
N ASP A 100 -13.60 8.05 -2.29
CA ASP A 100 -14.38 7.79 -1.08
C ASP A 100 -13.48 7.96 0.16
N ASP A 101 -13.84 8.93 1.01
CA ASP A 101 -13.09 9.25 2.21
C ASP A 101 -13.02 8.08 3.21
N ASN A 102 -14.05 7.24 3.30
CA ASN A 102 -14.04 6.07 4.19
C ASN A 102 -13.09 5.01 3.66
N PHE A 103 -13.10 4.77 2.35
CA PHE A 103 -12.15 3.87 1.71
C PHE A 103 -10.72 4.36 1.85
N ALA A 104 -10.46 5.65 1.60
CA ALA A 104 -9.14 6.23 1.74
C ALA A 104 -8.61 6.06 3.17
N ARG A 105 -9.45 6.26 4.19
CA ARG A 105 -9.11 6.02 5.60
C ARG A 105 -8.82 4.56 5.89
N TYR A 106 -9.66 3.64 5.41
CA TYR A 106 -9.46 2.20 5.59
C TYR A 106 -8.16 1.74 4.95
N TYR A 107 -7.92 2.12 3.69
CA TYR A 107 -6.70 1.84 2.95
C TYR A 107 -5.45 2.33 3.68
N MET A 108 -5.51 3.53 4.26
CA MET A 108 -4.40 4.08 5.03
C MET A 108 -4.13 3.30 6.31
N LYS A 109 -5.18 2.93 7.06
CA LYS A 109 -5.03 2.11 8.26
C LYS A 109 -4.42 0.75 7.94
N ALA A 110 -4.84 0.13 6.84
CA ALA A 110 -4.30 -1.15 6.38
C ALA A 110 -2.81 -1.00 5.97
N THR A 111 -2.48 0.05 5.23
CA THR A 111 -1.09 0.34 4.81
C THR A 111 -0.19 0.70 6.00
N GLU A 112 -0.69 1.47 6.96
CA GLU A 112 0.05 1.87 8.17
C GLU A 112 0.41 0.65 9.02
N ARG A 113 -0.56 -0.23 9.28
CA ARG A 113 -0.33 -1.52 9.95
C ARG A 113 0.78 -2.31 9.28
N MET A 114 0.72 -2.41 7.96
CA MET A 114 1.72 -3.14 7.19
C MET A 114 3.12 -2.52 7.30
N THR A 115 3.25 -1.20 7.26
CA THR A 115 4.57 -0.54 7.40
C THR A 115 5.18 -0.70 8.79
N LEU A 116 4.39 -1.02 9.82
CA LEU A 116 4.90 -1.37 11.14
C LEU A 116 5.47 -2.79 11.20
N GLU A 117 5.09 -3.67 10.27
CA GLU A 117 5.53 -5.08 10.22
C GLU A 117 6.84 -5.30 9.44
N ILE A 118 7.36 -4.27 8.78
CA ILE A 118 8.55 -4.28 7.91
C ILE A 118 9.74 -3.56 8.55
#